data_AF-A0A7C7QV75-F1
#
_entry.id   AF-A0A7C7QV75-F1
#
_cell.length_a   1.000
_cell.length_b   1.000
_cell.length_c   1.000
_cell.angle_alpha   90.00
_cell.angle_beta   90.00
_cell.angle_gamma   90.00
#
_symmetry.space_group_name_H-M   'P 1'
#
loop_
_entity.id
_entity.type
_entity.pdbx_description
1 polymer ?
#
loop_
_entity_poly.entity_id
_entity_poly.type
_entity_poly.pdbx_seq_one_letter_code
_entity_poly.pdbx_strand_id
1 'polypeptide(L)'
;MKAWGKILQALCEEAKEKGVSLYILEADKEMNYYGAQLSDFCKNNLYNEEDVKVLKAIKENLSEKLEGNGYVVLISPLNLWADIYEYDRPKFKNPGNSEKPFDINLDRFRIGFFDEKQKAVDFMLNLAKRLREKFKLHLHVFYT
;
A
#
# COMPACT_ATOMS: atom_id res chain seq x y z
N MET A 1 14.49 7.60 -8.12
CA MET A 1 14.38 7.64 -6.63
C MET A 1 13.94 6.26 -6.18
N LYS A 2 14.49 5.69 -5.10
CA LYS A 2 14.10 4.36 -4.59
C LYS A 2 12.99 4.47 -3.53
N ALA A 3 11.84 5.04 -3.91
CA ALA A 3 10.79 5.33 -2.94
C ALA A 3 10.03 4.05 -2.53
N TRP A 4 9.83 3.14 -3.48
CA TRP A 4 9.15 1.87 -3.24
C TRP A 4 9.81 1.04 -2.16
N GLY A 5 11.12 0.76 -2.29
CA GLY A 5 11.84 -0.06 -1.32
C GLY A 5 11.84 0.53 0.10
N LYS A 6 11.94 1.86 0.21
CA LYS A 6 11.89 2.57 1.51
C LYS A 6 10.50 2.55 2.14
N ILE A 7 9.45 2.75 1.34
CA ILE A 7 8.06 2.67 1.81
C ILE A 7 7.72 1.23 2.20
N LEU A 8 8.10 0.26 1.39
CA LEU A 8 7.92 -1.16 1.70
C LEU A 8 8.62 -1.53 3.01
N GLN A 9 9.87 -1.10 3.19
CA GLN A 9 10.59 -1.31 4.44
C GLN A 9 9.84 -0.71 5.65
N ALA A 10 9.41 0.55 5.53
CA ALA A 10 8.70 1.23 6.62
C ALA A 10 7.36 0.53 6.93
N LEU A 11 6.63 0.07 5.90
CA LEU A 11 5.40 -0.70 6.05
C LEU A 11 5.64 -2.00 6.79
N CYS A 12 6.67 -2.75 6.41
CA CYS A 12 7.04 -4.00 7.05
C CYS A 12 7.40 -3.83 8.53
N GLU A 13 8.17 -2.79 8.86
CA GLU A 13 8.55 -2.49 10.24
C GLU A 13 7.34 -2.08 11.07
N GLU A 14 6.48 -1.19 10.56
CA GLU A 14 5.29 -0.74 11.26
C GLU A 14 4.27 -1.87 11.44
N ALA A 15 4.03 -2.69 10.41
CA ALA A 15 3.12 -3.83 10.47
C ALA A 15 3.57 -4.85 11.52
N LYS A 16 4.87 -5.15 11.57
CA LYS A 16 5.46 -6.05 12.55
C LYS A 16 5.34 -5.51 13.98
N GLU A 17 5.65 -4.24 14.20
CA GLU A 17 5.59 -3.61 15.53
C GLU A 17 4.16 -3.52 16.06
N LYS A 18 3.17 -3.31 15.19
CA LYS A 18 1.74 -3.23 15.56
C LYS A 18 1.04 -4.59 15.57
N GLY A 19 1.70 -5.65 15.12
CA GLY A 19 1.09 -6.98 14.99
C GLY A 19 -0.09 -7.01 14.01
N VAL A 20 -0.06 -6.18 12.97
CA VAL A 20 -1.12 -6.12 11.95
C VAL A 20 -0.72 -6.90 10.71
N SER A 21 -1.64 -7.72 10.20
CA SER A 21 -1.49 -8.39 8.91
C SER A 21 -2.09 -7.50 7.82
N LEU A 22 -1.27 -7.15 6.82
CA LEU A 22 -1.67 -6.29 5.71
C LEU A 22 -1.45 -7.02 4.39
N TYR A 23 -2.27 -6.65 3.41
CA TYR A 23 -2.14 -7.08 2.03
C TYR A 23 -1.87 -5.87 1.14
N ILE A 24 -1.05 -6.06 0.11
CA ILE A 24 -0.96 -5.12 -1.01
C ILE A 24 -2.04 -5.53 -2.01
N LEU A 25 -2.95 -4.61 -2.33
CA LEU A 25 -4.22 -4.89 -2.97
C LEU A 25 -4.26 -4.38 -4.42
N GLU A 26 -4.86 -5.20 -5.29
CA GLU A 26 -5.34 -4.87 -6.63
C GLU A 26 -6.84 -5.19 -6.71
N ALA A 27 -7.63 -4.43 -7.47
CA ALA A 27 -9.02 -4.80 -7.74
C ALA A 27 -9.42 -4.59 -9.21
N ASP A 28 -10.27 -5.48 -9.68
CA ASP A 28 -10.90 -5.39 -11.00
C ASP A 28 -12.09 -4.42 -11.00
N LYS A 29 -12.72 -4.27 -12.17
CA LYS A 29 -13.86 -3.35 -12.37
C LYS A 29 -15.11 -3.72 -11.55
N GLU A 30 -15.21 -4.97 -11.10
CA GLU A 30 -16.31 -5.48 -10.28
C GLU A 30 -16.00 -5.40 -8.79
N MET A 31 -14.89 -4.76 -8.41
CA MET A 31 -14.41 -4.68 -7.03
C MET A 31 -14.05 -6.05 -6.42
N ASN A 32 -13.69 -7.03 -7.25
CA ASN A 32 -13.04 -8.23 -6.73
C ASN A 32 -11.59 -7.86 -6.38
N TYR A 33 -11.26 -7.94 -5.09
CA TYR A 33 -9.91 -7.67 -4.59
C TYR A 33 -9.02 -8.90 -4.66
N TYR A 34 -7.77 -8.67 -5.05
CA TYR A 34 -6.68 -9.63 -5.06
C TYR A 34 -5.54 -9.08 -4.21
N GLY A 35 -4.91 -9.91 -3.38
CA GLY A 35 -3.97 -9.43 -2.39
C GLY A 35 -2.68 -10.23 -2.34
N ALA A 36 -1.56 -9.53 -2.26
CA ALA A 36 -0.30 -10.16 -1.89
C ALA A 36 0.04 -9.83 -0.44
N GLN A 37 0.32 -10.83 0.39
CA GLN A 37 0.57 -10.61 1.80
C GLN A 37 1.85 -9.79 2.00
N LEU A 38 1.78 -8.70 2.78
CA LEU A 38 2.91 -7.78 2.95
C LEU A 38 4.16 -8.50 3.48
N SER A 39 3.98 -9.47 4.39
CA SER A 39 5.06 -10.24 5.00
C SER A 39 5.95 -10.96 3.99
N ASP A 40 5.43 -11.34 2.83
CA ASP A 40 6.18 -12.07 1.80
C ASP A 40 7.27 -11.20 1.14
N PHE A 41 7.10 -9.88 1.26
CA PHE A 41 7.98 -8.85 0.72
C PHE A 41 8.87 -8.19 1.79
N CYS A 42 8.74 -8.57 3.06
CA CYS A 42 9.52 -8.01 4.16
C CYS A 42 10.94 -8.59 4.23
N LYS A 43 11.66 -8.52 3.11
CA LYS A 43 13.01 -9.06 2.90
C LYS A 43 13.98 -7.93 2.60
N ASN A 44 15.14 -7.94 3.28
CA ASN A 44 16.15 -6.88 3.17
C ASN A 44 16.66 -6.63 1.75
N ASN A 45 16.64 -7.65 0.88
CA ASN A 45 17.05 -7.51 -0.51
C ASN A 45 16.11 -6.56 -1.28
N LEU A 46 14.78 -6.62 -1.07
CA LEU A 46 13.81 -5.78 -1.81
C LEU A 46 13.89 -4.30 -1.43
N TYR A 47 14.33 -3.96 -0.21
CA TYR A 47 14.33 -2.57 0.28
C TYR A 47 15.28 -1.64 -0.49
N ASN A 48 16.33 -2.21 -1.09
CA ASN A 48 17.36 -1.47 -1.81
C ASN A 48 17.30 -1.66 -3.33
N GLU A 49 16.36 -2.46 -3.84
CA GLU A 49 16.18 -2.66 -5.27
C GLU A 49 15.61 -1.43 -5.97
N GLU A 50 15.63 -1.47 -7.30
CA GLU A 50 14.92 -0.49 -8.13
C GLU A 50 13.41 -0.66 -7.99
N ASP A 51 12.69 0.45 -8.02
CA ASP A 51 11.23 0.49 -7.87
C ASP A 51 10.51 -0.46 -8.85
N VAL A 52 11.03 -0.60 -10.08
CA VAL A 52 10.49 -1.53 -11.10
C VAL A 52 10.60 -3.00 -10.66
N LYS A 53 11.70 -3.38 -10.01
CA LYS A 53 11.89 -4.75 -9.52
C LYS A 53 11.02 -5.04 -8.32
N VAL A 54 10.86 -4.08 -7.41
CA VAL A 54 9.93 -4.19 -6.27
C VAL A 54 8.50 -4.36 -6.77
N LEU A 55 8.07 -3.51 -7.72
CA LEU A 55 6.75 -3.62 -8.35
C LEU A 55 6.54 -4.98 -9.01
N LYS A 56 7.53 -5.45 -9.78
CA LYS A 56 7.46 -6.75 -10.46
C LYS A 56 7.27 -7.89 -9.46
N ALA A 57 8.06 -7.90 -8.38
CA ALA A 57 7.95 -8.91 -7.33
C ALA A 57 6.54 -8.92 -6.69
N ILE A 58 5.96 -7.75 -6.44
CA ILE A 58 4.60 -7.64 -5.89
C ILE A 58 3.57 -8.19 -6.87
N LYS A 59 3.62 -7.79 -8.14
CA LYS A 59 2.66 -8.27 -9.16
C LYS A 59 2.71 -9.78 -9.38
N GLU A 60 3.90 -10.38 -9.31
CA GLU A 60 4.08 -11.83 -9.48
C GLU A 60 3.52 -12.64 -8.31
N ASN A 61 3.29 -12.02 -7.16
CA ASN A 61 2.76 -12.66 -5.95
C ASN A 61 1.32 -12.24 -5.63
N LEU A 62 0.67 -11.48 -6.53
CA LEU A 62 -0.78 -11.26 -6.44
C LEU A 62 -1.47 -12.62 -6.58
N SER A 63 -2.02 -13.08 -5.47
CA SER A 63 -2.79 -14.30 -5.37
C SER A 63 -4.00 -14.03 -4.46
N GLU A 64 -4.85 -15.02 -4.28
CA GLU A 64 -6.06 -14.96 -3.43
C GLU A 64 -7.06 -13.83 -3.76
N LYS A 65 -8.29 -14.22 -4.09
CA LYS A 65 -9.43 -13.31 -4.00
C LYS A 65 -9.69 -13.06 -2.53
N LEU A 66 -9.68 -11.80 -2.11
CA LEU A 66 -9.92 -11.40 -0.72
C LEU A 66 -11.30 -10.79 -0.58
N GLU A 67 -11.99 -11.15 0.50
CA GLU A 67 -13.15 -10.40 0.98
C GLU A 67 -12.65 -9.22 1.82
N GLY A 68 -13.04 -8.02 1.40
CA GLY A 68 -12.66 -6.78 2.06
C GLY A 68 -13.75 -6.23 2.96
N ASN A 69 -13.35 -5.56 4.04
CA ASN A 69 -14.24 -4.71 4.82
C ASN A 69 -13.50 -3.47 5.35
N GLY A 70 -14.25 -2.46 5.80
CA GLY A 70 -13.68 -1.27 6.42
C GLY A 70 -12.92 -0.36 5.45
N TYR A 71 -11.64 -0.11 5.71
CA TYR A 71 -10.86 0.94 5.09
C TYR A 71 -9.60 0.40 4.41
N VAL A 72 -9.25 1.04 3.29
CA VAL A 72 -8.00 0.83 2.58
C VAL A 72 -7.21 2.14 2.54
N VAL A 73 -5.91 2.02 2.36
CA VAL A 73 -5.01 3.16 2.16
C VAL A 73 -4.42 3.08 0.77
N LEU A 74 -4.66 4.08 -0.07
CA LEU A 74 -3.94 4.29 -1.31
C LEU A 74 -2.65 5.03 -1.00
N ILE A 75 -1.51 4.51 -1.43
CA ILE A 75 -0.19 5.12 -1.24
C ILE A 75 0.37 5.45 -2.62
N SER A 76 0.91 6.66 -2.79
CA SER A 76 1.69 7.06 -3.96
C SER A 76 3.18 7.20 -3.61
N PRO A 77 4.03 6.23 -3.99
CA PRO A 77 5.46 6.30 -3.71
C PRO A 77 6.19 7.43 -4.41
N LEU A 78 5.77 7.76 -5.65
CA LEU A 78 6.43 8.78 -6.45
C LEU A 78 6.09 10.19 -5.96
N ASN A 79 4.84 10.41 -5.55
CA ASN A 79 4.35 11.72 -5.11
C ASN A 79 4.33 11.88 -3.58
N LEU A 80 4.69 10.83 -2.83
CA LEU A 80 4.76 10.81 -1.37
C LEU A 80 3.49 11.29 -0.67
N TRP A 81 2.35 10.71 -1.06
CA TRP A 81 1.10 10.88 -0.34
C TRP A 81 0.38 9.55 -0.10
N ALA A 82 -0.54 9.56 0.85
CA ALA A 82 -1.45 8.48 1.12
C ALA A 82 -2.86 9.01 1.40
N ASP A 83 -3.89 8.30 0.95
CA ASP A 83 -5.30 8.64 1.16
C ASP A 83 -6.06 7.44 1.73
N ILE A 84 -6.92 7.69 2.72
CA ILE A 84 -7.67 6.68 3.47
C ILE A 84 -9.16 6.79 3.11
N TYR A 85 -9.76 5.70 2.66
CA TYR A 85 -11.17 5.66 2.25
C TYR A 85 -11.80 4.27 2.49
N GLU A 86 -13.13 4.24 2.54
CA GLU A 86 -13.92 2.99 2.64
C GLU A 86 -13.68 2.13 1.41
N TYR A 87 -13.43 0.83 1.61
CA TYR A 87 -13.04 -0.08 0.52
C TYR A 87 -14.07 -0.16 -0.62
N ASP A 88 -15.36 -0.03 -0.30
CA ASP A 88 -16.50 -0.07 -1.23
C ASP A 88 -16.86 1.31 -1.81
N ARG A 89 -16.20 2.38 -1.36
CA ARG A 89 -16.33 3.75 -1.92
C ARG A 89 -15.05 4.14 -2.65
N PRO A 90 -14.71 3.44 -3.73
CA PRO A 90 -13.36 3.53 -4.26
C PRO A 90 -13.12 4.88 -4.93
N LYS A 91 -12.14 5.60 -4.40
CA LYS A 91 -11.60 6.82 -4.99
C LYS A 91 -10.37 6.48 -5.86
N PHE A 92 -10.04 7.38 -6.78
CA PHE A 92 -8.81 7.32 -7.57
C PHE A 92 -8.66 6.06 -8.44
N LYS A 93 -9.62 5.86 -9.35
CA LYS A 93 -9.51 4.86 -10.43
C LYS A 93 -8.35 5.22 -11.36
N ASN A 94 -7.64 4.21 -11.85
CA ASN A 94 -6.67 4.35 -12.93
C ASN A 94 -7.44 4.60 -14.25
N PRO A 95 -7.35 5.78 -14.86
CA PRO A 95 -8.06 6.06 -16.11
C PRO A 95 -7.49 5.27 -17.29
N GLY A 96 -6.24 4.76 -17.18
CA GLY A 96 -5.57 4.02 -18.24
C GLY A 96 -5.87 2.51 -18.25
N ASN A 97 -6.63 1.99 -17.27
CA ASN A 97 -6.94 0.56 -17.18
C ASN A 97 -8.36 0.33 -16.65
N SER A 98 -9.32 0.22 -17.56
CA SER A 98 -10.74 0.04 -17.22
C SER A 98 -11.06 -1.33 -16.62
N GLU A 99 -10.30 -2.37 -16.97
CA GLU A 99 -10.50 -3.73 -16.46
C GLU A 99 -9.92 -3.91 -15.06
N LYS A 100 -8.83 -3.20 -14.75
CA LYS A 100 -8.21 -3.13 -13.42
C LYS A 100 -8.06 -1.68 -12.98
N PRO A 101 -9.17 -1.00 -12.64
CA PRO A 101 -9.14 0.40 -12.26
C PRO A 101 -8.38 0.65 -10.94
N PHE A 102 -8.09 -0.39 -10.16
CA PHE A 102 -7.33 -0.28 -8.92
C PHE A 102 -6.04 -1.08 -8.95
N ASP A 103 -5.41 -1.15 -10.12
CA ASP A 103 -4.13 -1.82 -10.32
C ASP A 103 -3.00 -1.28 -9.43
N ILE A 104 -2.01 -2.15 -9.21
CA ILE A 104 -0.73 -1.77 -8.63
C ILE A 104 0.16 -1.26 -9.78
N ASN A 105 0.79 -0.11 -9.63
CA ASN A 105 1.74 0.42 -10.61
C ASN A 105 2.79 1.28 -9.90
N LEU A 106 3.80 1.79 -10.62
CA LEU A 106 4.90 2.56 -10.00
C LEU A 106 4.42 3.78 -9.20
N ASP A 107 3.31 4.39 -9.61
CA ASP A 107 2.80 5.60 -9.00
C ASP A 107 1.90 5.33 -7.79
N ARG A 108 1.24 4.18 -7.72
CA ARG A 108 0.22 3.91 -6.70
C ARG A 108 0.00 2.43 -6.41
N PHE A 109 -0.28 2.15 -5.14
CA PHE A 109 -0.78 0.86 -4.66
C PHE A 109 -1.66 1.01 -3.43
N ARG A 110 -2.41 -0.04 -3.09
CA ARG A 110 -3.31 -0.05 -1.92
C ARG A 110 -2.82 -1.02 -0.87
N ILE A 111 -3.06 -0.69 0.39
CA ILE A 111 -2.95 -1.62 1.52
C ILE A 111 -4.24 -1.64 2.34
N GLY A 112 -4.55 -2.77 2.96
CA GLY A 112 -5.77 -2.93 3.77
C GLY A 112 -5.87 -4.34 4.35
N PHE A 113 -6.94 -4.73 5.05
CA PHE A 113 -8.23 -4.07 5.32
C PHE A 113 -8.31 -3.62 6.79
N PHE A 114 -8.40 -2.32 7.03
CA PHE A 114 -8.50 -1.77 8.40
C PHE A 114 -9.97 -1.74 8.81
N ASP A 115 -10.31 -2.36 9.95
CA ASP A 115 -11.67 -2.38 10.48
C ASP A 115 -12.20 -0.99 10.86
N GLU A 116 -11.32 -0.08 11.31
CA GLU A 116 -11.66 1.28 11.70
C GLU A 116 -10.79 2.34 11.00
N LYS A 117 -11.41 3.45 10.56
CA LYS A 117 -10.70 4.57 9.92
C LYS A 117 -9.54 5.07 10.79
N GLN A 118 -9.77 5.19 12.11
CA GLN A 118 -8.78 5.71 13.03
C GLN A 118 -7.53 4.81 13.12
N LYS A 119 -7.68 3.48 13.03
CA LYS A 119 -6.52 2.57 13.01
C LYS A 119 -5.69 2.73 11.74
N ALA A 120 -6.34 2.94 10.59
CA ALA A 120 -5.63 3.27 9.36
C ALA A 120 -4.88 4.62 9.49
N VAL A 121 -5.52 5.64 10.08
CA VAL A 121 -4.91 6.96 10.33
C VAL A 121 -3.69 6.81 11.22
N ASP A 122 -3.83 6.18 12.39
CA ASP A 122 -2.74 6.01 13.36
C ASP A 122 -1.58 5.22 12.77
N PHE A 123 -1.87 4.16 12.01
CA PHE A 123 -0.86 3.39 11.29
C PHE A 123 -0.09 4.27 10.30
N MET A 124 -0.79 5.05 9.48
CA MET A 124 -0.17 5.90 8.46
C MET A 124 0.59 7.09 9.03
N LEU A 125 0.16 7.65 10.16
CA LEU A 125 0.91 8.70 10.87
C LEU A 125 2.23 8.16 11.44
N ASN A 126 2.21 6.95 12.01
CA ASN A 126 3.44 6.31 12.48
C ASN A 126 4.38 5.95 11.31
N LEU A 127 3.82 5.44 10.21
CA LEU A 127 4.57 5.18 8.98
C LEU A 127 5.24 6.47 8.46
N ALA A 128 4.49 7.58 8.36
CA ALA A 128 4.99 8.87 7.90
C ALA A 128 6.11 9.40 8.80
N LYS A 129 5.95 9.27 10.12
CA LYS A 129 6.99 9.60 11.10
C LYS A 129 8.26 8.77 10.85
N ARG A 130 8.14 7.45 10.68
CA ARG A 130 9.27 6.54 10.41
C ARG A 130 10.00 6.89 9.13
N LEU A 131 9.26 7.15 8.05
CA LEU A 131 9.81 7.57 6.76
C LEU A 131 10.62 8.87 6.89
N ARG A 132 10.10 9.83 7.66
CA ARG A 132 10.78 11.10 7.92
C ARG A 132 12.05 10.91 8.74
N GLU A 133 11.99 10.13 9.80
CA GLU A 133 13.12 9.94 10.72
C GLU A 133 14.27 9.16 10.07
N LYS A 134 13.93 8.04 9.43
CA LYS A 134 14.89 7.07 8.88
C LYS A 134 15.41 7.43 7.49
N PHE A 135 14.56 7.98 6.63
CA PHE A 135 14.90 8.19 5.22
C PHE A 135 14.81 9.64 4.76
N LYS A 136 14.40 10.57 5.65
CA LYS A 136 14.11 11.98 5.30
C LYS A 136 13.04 12.11 4.20
N LEU A 137 12.11 11.15 4.14
CA LEU A 137 10.98 11.16 3.21
C LEU A 137 9.72 11.68 3.92
N HIS A 138 9.02 12.62 3.28
CA HIS A 138 7.82 13.25 3.84
C HIS A 138 6.58 12.67 3.16
N LEU A 139 5.91 11.72 3.81
CA LEU A 139 4.64 11.18 3.34
C LEU A 139 3.49 12.04 3.86
N HIS A 140 2.71 12.63 2.95
CA HIS A 140 1.50 13.38 3.27
C HIS A 140 0.31 12.44 3.44
N VAL A 141 -0.40 12.48 4.56
CA VAL A 141 -1.54 11.59 4.83
C VAL A 141 -2.84 12.37 4.79
N PHE A 142 -3.75 11.99 3.89
CA PHE A 142 -5.09 12.55 3.74
C PHE A 142 -6.12 11.56 4.29
N TYR A 143 -7.03 12.07 5.11
CA TYR A 143 -8.06 11.26 5.78
C TYR A 143 -9.37 12.05 5.95
N THR A 144 -9.81 12.72 4.87
CA THR A 144 -11.13 13.38 4.83
C THR A 144 -12.25 12.39 5.12
#